data_AF-A0A3N5RG94-F1
#
_entry.id   AF-A0A3N5RG94-F1
#
_cell.length_a   1.000
_cell.length_b   1.000
_cell.length_c   1.000
_cell.angle_alpha   90.00
_cell.angle_beta   90.00
_cell.angle_gamma   90.00
#
_symmetry.space_group_name_H-M   'P 1'
#
loop_
_entity.id
_entity.type
_entity.pdbx_description
1 polymer ?
#
loop_
_entity_poly.entity_id
_entity_poly.type
_entity_poly.pdbx_seq_one_letter_code
_entity_poly.pdbx_strand_id
1 'polypeptide(L)'
;MLLRITTTHQPAGDLGYLLHKHPDRCQSFDLAFGKTHVFYPEVAEHRATAALLLDVDPVAMVRGKNRDQGFLLGQYVNDRPYVASSFLSVAIAEVFSSAMAGRCKDRPELVATPIPLCARIDVLPVRAVEGFAQRVFEPLGYAVETIRHPLDEKFAEWGESPYYSVTISGTKTLSELLTQLYVLIPVFDNQKHYFIGQDEIEKLLAKGAGWLASHPEKDFITRRYLGHRTSLFRQALSRLVEEEPDDAVEDGETQAPVEEALEIPLSLNQQRHGTVLAALRASGAKSVLDLGCGEGKLLRALVADRR
;
A
#
# COMPACT_ATOMS: atom_id res chain seq x y z
N MET A 1 -1.70 15.54 -4.79
CA MET A 1 -2.45 14.61 -3.89
C MET A 1 -2.26 15.05 -2.43
N LEU A 2 -3.29 15.00 -1.59
CA LEU A 2 -3.28 15.64 -0.25
C LEU A 2 -3.66 14.67 0.89
N LEU A 3 -2.82 14.60 1.92
CA LEU A 3 -3.12 14.04 3.24
C LEU A 3 -3.17 15.17 4.26
N ARG A 4 -4.22 15.21 5.08
CA ARG A 4 -4.32 16.14 6.22
C ARG A 4 -4.41 15.35 7.51
N ILE A 5 -3.66 15.77 8.53
CA ILE A 5 -3.72 15.21 9.88
C ILE A 5 -4.10 16.35 10.82
N THR A 6 -5.22 16.19 11.51
CA THR A 6 -5.78 17.18 12.42
C THR A 6 -5.84 16.61 13.84
N THR A 7 -5.58 17.45 14.83
CA THR A 7 -5.82 17.12 16.23
C THR A 7 -6.54 18.25 16.95
N THR A 8 -7.31 17.88 17.98
CA THR A 8 -7.90 18.78 18.97
C THR A 8 -7.32 18.56 20.37
N HIS A 9 -6.20 17.83 20.47
CA HIS A 9 -5.40 17.78 21.69
C HIS A 9 -5.02 19.20 22.13
N GLN A 10 -4.80 19.42 23.43
CA GLN A 10 -4.44 20.75 23.93
C GLN A 10 -3.09 20.69 24.66
N PRO A 11 -2.11 21.53 24.24
CA PRO A 11 -2.19 22.48 23.14
C PRO A 11 -2.10 21.80 21.75
N ALA A 12 -2.95 22.19 20.79
CA ALA A 12 -3.00 21.51 19.49
C ALA A 12 -1.73 21.72 18.66
N GLY A 13 -1.02 22.82 18.92
CA GLY A 13 0.29 23.11 18.34
C GLY A 13 1.35 22.04 18.62
N ASP A 14 1.17 21.17 19.62
CA ASP A 14 2.10 20.08 19.89
C ASP A 14 2.19 19.05 18.75
N LEU A 15 1.22 19.05 17.82
CA LEU A 15 1.29 18.31 16.56
C LEU A 15 2.56 18.65 15.75
N GLY A 16 3.04 19.90 15.83
CA GLY A 16 4.29 20.35 15.21
C GLY A 16 5.52 19.58 15.71
N TYR A 17 5.63 19.45 17.03
CA TYR A 17 6.73 18.71 17.66
C TYR A 17 6.66 17.22 17.34
N LEU A 18 5.46 16.63 17.42
CA LEU A 18 5.27 15.21 17.13
C LEU A 18 5.62 14.84 15.67
N LEU A 19 5.29 15.71 14.70
CA LEU A 19 5.64 15.51 13.28
C LEU A 19 7.08 15.93 12.92
N HIS A 20 7.79 16.59 13.84
CA HIS A 20 9.09 17.24 13.59
C HIS A 20 9.00 18.23 12.43
N LYS A 21 7.94 19.03 12.41
CA LYS A 21 7.67 20.05 11.38
C LYS A 21 7.19 21.32 12.06
N HIS A 22 7.96 22.38 11.87
CA HIS A 22 7.64 23.66 12.47
C HIS A 22 6.42 24.27 11.77
N PRO A 23 5.36 24.69 12.49
CA PRO A 23 4.14 25.16 11.84
C PRO A 23 4.32 26.41 10.95
N ASP A 24 5.20 27.33 11.34
CA ASP A 24 5.52 28.54 10.56
C ASP A 24 6.41 28.30 9.32
N ARG A 25 6.74 27.04 8.99
CA ARG A 25 7.60 26.72 7.85
C ARG A 25 6.89 25.80 6.87
N CYS A 26 6.70 26.30 5.66
CA CYS A 26 6.43 25.42 4.51
C CYS A 26 7.75 24.75 4.09
N GLN A 27 7.81 23.43 4.18
CA GLN A 27 9.00 22.64 3.85
C GLN A 27 8.74 21.80 2.61
N SER A 28 9.75 21.65 1.76
CA SER A 28 9.70 20.82 0.56
C SER A 28 10.80 19.78 0.58
N PHE A 29 10.50 18.56 0.15
CA PHE A 29 11.42 17.43 0.10
C PHE A 29 11.39 16.83 -1.30
N ASP A 30 12.56 16.55 -1.87
CA ASP A 30 12.67 15.89 -3.17
C ASP A 30 12.48 14.37 -3.00
N LEU A 31 11.67 13.78 -3.87
CA LEU A 31 11.39 12.34 -3.94
C LEU A 31 11.84 11.81 -5.31
N ALA A 32 12.00 10.50 -5.45
CA ALA A 32 12.40 9.88 -6.72
C ALA A 32 11.40 10.12 -7.88
N PHE A 33 10.17 10.50 -7.56
CA PHE A 33 9.05 10.69 -8.50
C PHE A 33 8.45 12.11 -8.45
N GLY A 34 9.13 13.07 -7.82
CA GLY A 34 8.64 14.45 -7.72
C GLY A 34 9.05 15.10 -6.41
N LYS A 35 8.13 15.85 -5.81
CA LYS A 35 8.33 16.55 -4.53
C LYS A 35 7.18 16.29 -3.59
N THR A 36 7.42 16.54 -2.32
CA THR A 36 6.38 16.60 -1.31
C THR A 36 6.55 17.83 -0.44
N HIS A 37 5.43 18.43 -0.06
CA HIS A 37 5.37 19.67 0.71
C HIS A 37 4.66 19.42 2.03
N VAL A 38 5.23 19.94 3.12
CA VAL A 38 4.58 19.98 4.43
C VAL A 38 4.35 21.41 4.84
N PHE A 39 3.11 21.69 5.24
CA PHE A 39 2.70 22.98 5.77
C PHE A 39 1.50 22.81 6.71
N TYR A 40 1.19 23.86 7.46
CA TYR A 40 0.08 23.87 8.40
C TYR A 40 -0.97 24.88 7.95
N PRO A 41 -2.08 24.44 7.34
CA PRO A 41 -3.18 25.35 6.99
C PRO A 41 -3.88 25.95 8.21
N GLU A 42 -3.79 25.31 9.38
CA GLU A 42 -4.44 25.76 10.61
C GLU A 42 -3.56 25.40 11.83
N VAL A 43 -3.29 26.40 12.67
CA VAL A 43 -2.58 26.23 13.95
C VAL A 43 -3.22 27.18 14.96
N ALA A 44 -4.12 26.66 15.76
CA ALA A 44 -4.78 27.36 16.85
C ALA A 44 -4.57 26.60 18.16
N GLU A 45 -4.97 27.19 19.28
CA GLU A 45 -4.84 26.58 20.60
C GLU A 45 -5.60 25.24 20.73
N HIS A 46 -6.81 25.18 20.15
CA HIS A 46 -7.73 24.05 20.27
C HIS A 46 -7.75 23.13 19.04
N ARG A 47 -7.07 23.51 17.96
CA ARG A 47 -7.06 22.76 16.71
C ARG A 47 -5.81 23.06 15.89
N ALA A 48 -5.15 22.02 15.42
CA ALA A 48 -4.05 22.15 14.49
C ALA A 48 -4.20 21.11 13.39
N THR A 49 -3.90 21.50 12.15
CA THR A 49 -3.91 20.64 10.98
C THR A 49 -2.58 20.75 10.27
N ALA A 50 -1.90 19.62 10.09
CA ALA A 50 -0.77 19.47 9.20
C ALA A 50 -1.24 18.91 7.85
N ALA A 51 -0.65 19.39 6.77
CA ALA A 51 -0.89 18.92 5.41
C ALA A 51 0.40 18.35 4.80
N LEU A 52 0.29 17.18 4.18
CA LEU A 52 1.31 16.58 3.32
C LEU A 52 0.76 16.58 1.89
N LEU A 53 1.29 17.46 1.06
CA LEU A 53 0.91 17.60 -0.34
C LEU A 53 1.98 16.99 -1.23
N LEU A 54 1.62 15.94 -1.96
CA LEU A 54 2.49 15.33 -2.95
C LEU A 54 2.30 15.99 -4.32
N ASP A 55 3.43 16.37 -4.91
CA ASP A 55 3.57 16.96 -6.25
C ASP A 55 4.43 16.01 -7.10
N VAL A 56 3.76 15.09 -7.80
CA VAL A 56 4.41 14.05 -8.60
C VAL A 56 4.73 14.61 -9.99
N ASP A 57 5.93 14.35 -10.51
CA ASP A 57 6.31 14.70 -11.88
C ASP A 57 5.93 13.56 -12.85
N PRO A 58 4.83 13.69 -13.63
CA PRO A 58 4.39 12.64 -14.54
C PRO A 58 5.40 12.38 -15.67
N VAL A 59 6.17 13.40 -16.08
CA VAL A 59 7.11 13.28 -17.19
C VAL A 59 8.37 12.53 -16.73
N ALA A 60 8.90 12.87 -15.56
CA ALA A 60 10.04 12.17 -14.98
C ALA A 60 9.72 10.69 -14.71
N MET A 61 8.49 10.38 -14.27
CA MET A 61 8.04 8.99 -14.06
C MET A 61 8.15 8.12 -15.32
N VAL A 62 7.75 8.65 -16.48
CA VAL A 62 7.78 7.89 -17.75
C VAL A 62 9.19 7.73 -18.31
N ARG A 63 10.08 8.70 -18.04
CA ARG A 63 11.47 8.67 -18.51
C ARG A 63 12.36 7.70 -17.72
N GLY A 64 11.85 7.08 -16.65
CA GLY A 64 12.56 6.08 -15.83
C GLY A 64 12.75 4.70 -16.47
N LYS A 65 13.46 3.80 -15.79
CA LYS A 65 13.94 2.51 -16.33
C LYS A 65 12.88 1.41 -16.54
N ASN A 66 11.61 1.60 -16.13
CA ASN A 66 10.56 0.58 -16.25
C ASN A 66 9.59 0.90 -17.40
N ARG A 67 9.95 0.47 -18.60
CA ARG A 67 9.06 0.46 -19.77
C ARG A 67 8.06 -0.69 -19.68
N ASP A 68 6.89 -0.45 -19.10
CA ASP A 68 5.78 -1.39 -19.26
C ASP A 68 5.08 -1.14 -20.61
N GLN A 69 5.43 -1.91 -21.64
CA GLN A 69 5.08 -1.64 -23.05
C GLN A 69 3.59 -1.84 -23.40
N GLY A 70 2.72 -2.10 -22.42
CA GLY A 70 1.33 -2.50 -22.65
C GLY A 70 0.39 -1.41 -23.18
N PHE A 71 0.68 -0.12 -22.92
CA PHE A 71 -0.16 0.99 -23.40
C PHE A 71 0.63 2.32 -23.42
N LEU A 72 1.21 2.69 -24.57
CA LEU A 72 2.11 3.85 -24.70
C LEU A 72 1.49 5.18 -24.24
N LEU A 73 0.18 5.40 -24.43
CA LEU A 73 -0.50 6.63 -24.00
C LEU A 73 -0.80 6.64 -22.49
N GLY A 74 -1.14 5.48 -21.93
CA GLY A 74 -1.49 5.32 -20.50
C GLY A 74 -0.31 5.56 -19.56
N GLN A 75 0.91 5.56 -20.08
CA GLN A 75 2.09 5.99 -19.32
C GLN A 75 2.10 7.49 -19.09
N TYR A 76 1.66 8.30 -20.07
CA TYR A 76 1.67 9.76 -20.00
C TYR A 76 0.38 10.33 -19.40
N VAL A 77 -0.75 9.68 -19.63
CA VAL A 77 -2.06 10.10 -19.15
C VAL A 77 -2.62 9.02 -18.24
N ASN A 78 -2.45 9.20 -16.93
CA ASN A 78 -2.98 8.32 -15.90
C ASN A 78 -3.24 9.08 -14.60
N ASP A 79 -3.84 8.38 -13.65
CA ASP A 79 -4.25 8.90 -12.35
C ASP A 79 -3.11 9.00 -11.33
N ARG A 80 -1.96 8.36 -11.59
CA ARG A 80 -0.89 8.14 -10.61
C ARG A 80 -0.40 9.42 -9.92
N PRO A 81 -0.24 10.57 -10.61
CA PRO A 81 0.18 11.82 -9.97
C PRO A 81 -0.85 12.41 -8.99
N TYR A 82 -2.11 12.00 -9.11
CA TYR A 82 -3.24 12.67 -8.47
C TYR A 82 -3.87 11.84 -7.36
N VAL A 83 -3.63 10.52 -7.35
CA VAL A 83 -4.25 9.57 -6.41
C VAL A 83 -3.37 9.23 -5.21
N ALA A 84 -4.01 8.99 -4.06
CA ALA A 84 -3.41 8.45 -2.85
C ALA A 84 -3.02 6.98 -3.03
N SER A 85 -1.92 6.77 -3.74
CA SER A 85 -1.30 5.48 -3.99
C SER A 85 -0.14 5.22 -3.03
N SER A 86 0.61 4.15 -3.31
CA SER A 86 1.89 3.85 -2.65
C SER A 86 2.90 5.00 -2.65
N PHE A 87 2.78 6.01 -3.53
CA PHE A 87 3.59 7.23 -3.45
C PHE A 87 3.36 8.02 -2.16
N LEU A 88 2.11 8.08 -1.66
CA LEU A 88 1.81 8.72 -0.38
C LEU A 88 2.48 7.97 0.77
N SER A 89 2.44 6.64 0.77
CA SER A 89 3.14 5.83 1.79
C SER A 89 4.64 6.13 1.81
N VAL A 90 5.28 6.22 0.65
CA VAL A 90 6.71 6.59 0.58
C VAL A 90 6.94 8.00 1.13
N ALA A 91 6.12 8.97 0.75
CA ALA A 91 6.23 10.33 1.27
C ALA A 91 6.03 10.40 2.81
N ILE A 92 5.08 9.65 3.37
CA ILE A 92 4.89 9.53 4.83
C ILE A 92 6.16 8.96 5.47
N ALA A 93 6.69 7.86 4.93
CA ALA A 93 7.86 7.18 5.48
C ALA A 93 9.11 8.06 5.48
N GLU A 94 9.34 8.85 4.42
CA GLU A 94 10.51 9.72 4.34
C GLU A 94 10.35 10.97 5.22
N VAL A 95 9.22 11.67 5.09
CA VAL A 95 9.02 12.99 5.71
C VAL A 95 8.67 12.89 7.20
N PHE A 96 7.95 11.83 7.60
CA PHE A 96 7.52 11.60 8.98
C PHE A 96 8.20 10.39 9.63
N SER A 97 9.36 9.97 9.11
CA SER A 97 10.17 8.84 9.64
C SER A 97 10.36 8.86 11.16
N SER A 98 10.69 10.01 11.76
CA SER A 98 10.88 10.13 13.21
C SER A 98 9.58 9.97 13.99
N ALA A 99 8.48 10.50 13.49
CA ALA A 99 7.16 10.37 14.10
C ALA A 99 6.67 8.92 14.05
N MET A 100 6.82 8.26 12.89
CA MET A 100 6.53 6.83 12.71
C MET A 100 7.40 5.90 13.56
N ALA A 101 8.59 6.36 13.95
CA ALA A 101 9.47 5.61 14.84
C ALA A 101 9.15 5.86 16.32
N GLY A 102 8.12 6.65 16.63
CA GLY A 102 7.79 7.02 18.00
C GLY A 102 8.95 7.76 18.68
N ARG A 103 9.54 8.76 18.01
CA ARG A 103 10.60 9.59 18.61
C ARG A 103 10.17 11.05 18.64
N CYS A 104 10.26 11.69 19.79
CA CYS A 104 10.13 13.15 19.95
C CYS A 104 10.99 13.58 21.14
N LYS A 105 11.89 14.54 20.94
CA LYS A 105 12.76 15.05 22.02
C LYS A 105 12.08 16.13 22.85
N ASP A 106 11.27 16.97 22.20
CA ASP A 106 10.66 18.14 22.81
C ASP A 106 9.38 17.82 23.59
N ARG A 107 8.72 16.70 23.25
CA ARG A 107 7.50 16.16 23.87
C ARG A 107 7.54 14.62 23.96
N PRO A 108 8.45 14.03 24.74
CA PRO A 108 8.60 12.57 24.82
C PRO A 108 7.36 11.87 25.37
N GLU A 109 6.65 12.48 26.32
CA GLU A 109 5.41 11.96 26.92
C GLU A 109 4.27 11.82 25.89
N LEU A 110 4.17 12.74 24.93
CA LEU A 110 3.09 12.73 23.93
C LEU A 110 3.25 11.63 22.88
N VAL A 111 4.46 11.08 22.73
CA VAL A 111 4.72 9.99 21.78
C VAL A 111 3.93 8.74 22.11
N ALA A 112 3.85 8.40 23.41
CA ALA A 112 3.16 7.22 23.91
C ALA A 112 1.71 7.51 24.32
N THR A 113 1.27 8.77 24.25
CA THR A 113 -0.06 9.19 24.66
C THR A 113 -1.03 9.13 23.49
N PRO A 114 -2.13 8.36 23.60
CA PRO A 114 -3.20 8.43 22.62
C PRO A 114 -3.87 9.80 22.65
N ILE A 115 -3.94 10.47 21.51
CA ILE A 115 -4.56 11.79 21.35
C ILE A 115 -5.65 11.74 20.25
N PRO A 116 -6.66 12.63 20.28
CA PRO A 116 -7.67 12.67 19.23
C PRO A 116 -7.01 13.09 17.90
N LEU A 117 -7.05 12.19 16.92
CA LEU A 117 -6.48 12.39 15.60
C LEU A 117 -7.55 12.16 14.53
N CYS A 118 -7.50 12.99 13.50
CA CYS A 118 -8.33 12.87 12.31
C CYS A 118 -7.42 12.96 11.08
N ALA A 119 -7.39 11.91 10.25
CA ALA A 119 -6.66 11.90 9.00
C ALA A 119 -7.64 11.91 7.82
N ARG A 120 -7.43 12.82 6.87
CA ARG A 120 -8.21 12.92 5.64
C ARG A 120 -7.35 12.73 4.41
N ILE A 121 -7.79 11.83 3.53
CA ILE A 121 -7.16 11.46 2.27
C ILE A 121 -8.15 11.80 1.16
N ASP A 122 -7.85 12.81 0.33
CA ASP A 122 -8.87 13.37 -0.56
C ASP A 122 -9.13 12.55 -1.84
N VAL A 123 -8.17 11.76 -2.34
CA VAL A 123 -8.29 10.99 -3.60
C VAL A 123 -7.78 9.56 -3.43
N LEU A 124 -8.41 8.77 -2.58
CA LEU A 124 -8.07 7.35 -2.37
C LEU A 124 -8.75 6.48 -3.44
N PRO A 125 -8.00 5.76 -4.28
CA PRO A 125 -8.58 4.81 -5.23
C PRO A 125 -9.04 3.56 -4.47
N VAL A 126 -10.35 3.33 -4.40
CA VAL A 126 -10.92 2.15 -3.75
C VAL A 126 -11.31 1.15 -4.83
N ARG A 127 -10.36 0.29 -5.21
CA ARG A 127 -10.58 -0.80 -6.19
C ARG A 127 -11.07 -2.06 -5.50
N ALA A 128 -12.15 -1.94 -4.73
CA ALA A 128 -12.72 -3.01 -3.93
C ALA A 128 -14.25 -2.87 -3.88
N VAL A 129 -14.91 -3.80 -3.20
CA VAL A 129 -16.36 -3.74 -2.95
C VAL A 129 -16.71 -2.52 -2.10
N GLU A 130 -17.96 -2.09 -2.18
CA GLU A 130 -18.51 -1.05 -1.31
C GLU A 130 -18.30 -1.39 0.18
N GLY A 131 -18.13 -0.37 1.02
CA GLY A 131 -17.84 -0.56 2.45
C GLY A 131 -16.41 -1.01 2.77
N PHE A 132 -15.51 -1.14 1.78
CA PHE A 132 -14.16 -1.65 2.02
C PHE A 132 -13.33 -0.77 2.98
N ALA A 133 -13.49 0.56 2.94
CA ALA A 133 -12.77 1.44 3.85
C ALA A 133 -13.17 1.20 5.32
N GLN A 134 -14.46 0.99 5.57
CA GLN A 134 -15.01 0.66 6.88
C GLN A 134 -14.43 -0.65 7.40
N ARG A 135 -14.47 -1.73 6.59
CA ARG A 135 -13.91 -3.05 7.00
C ARG A 135 -12.42 -3.02 7.32
N VAL A 136 -11.67 -2.06 6.76
CA VAL A 136 -10.23 -1.92 6.97
C VAL A 136 -9.90 -1.02 8.16
N PHE A 137 -10.63 0.07 8.38
CA PHE A 137 -10.28 1.06 9.40
C PHE A 137 -11.11 0.93 10.69
N GLU A 138 -12.36 0.47 10.63
CA GLU A 138 -13.20 0.32 11.83
C GLU A 138 -12.66 -0.74 12.82
N PRO A 139 -12.15 -1.90 12.40
CA PRO A 139 -11.54 -2.86 13.34
C PRO A 139 -10.30 -2.33 14.06
N LEU A 140 -9.67 -1.29 13.50
CA LEU A 140 -8.55 -0.59 14.14
C LEU A 140 -9.03 0.47 15.15
N GLY A 141 -10.34 0.65 15.33
CA GLY A 141 -10.92 1.62 16.27
C GLY A 141 -11.05 3.03 15.71
N TYR A 142 -11.14 3.19 14.38
CA TYR A 142 -11.46 4.46 13.74
C TYR A 142 -12.95 4.59 13.43
N ALA A 143 -13.49 5.79 13.60
CA ALA A 143 -14.69 6.21 12.88
C ALA A 143 -14.31 6.57 11.43
N VAL A 144 -15.09 6.11 10.46
CA VAL A 144 -14.76 6.22 9.02
C VAL A 144 -15.88 6.97 8.29
N GLU A 145 -15.52 8.05 7.61
CA GLU A 145 -16.40 8.75 6.68
C GLU A 145 -15.84 8.65 5.27
N THR A 146 -16.71 8.31 4.31
CA THR A 146 -16.32 8.17 2.91
C THR A 146 -17.24 8.98 2.01
N ILE A 147 -16.66 9.78 1.12
CA ILE A 147 -17.38 10.52 0.08
C ILE A 147 -16.87 10.00 -1.25
N ARG A 148 -17.76 9.40 -2.04
CA ARG A 148 -17.47 8.97 -3.41
C ARG A 148 -17.64 10.15 -4.36
N HIS A 149 -16.77 10.25 -5.36
CA HIS A 149 -16.83 11.31 -6.38
C HIS A 149 -17.35 10.77 -7.71
N PRO A 150 -18.19 11.53 -8.44
CA PRO A 150 -18.57 11.17 -9.80
C PRO A 150 -17.37 11.20 -10.75
N LEU A 151 -17.44 10.50 -11.89
CA LEU A 151 -16.40 10.59 -12.92
C LEU A 151 -16.31 12.00 -13.52
N ASP A 152 -17.45 12.62 -13.76
CA ASP A 152 -17.56 13.99 -14.26
C ASP A 152 -18.89 14.61 -13.81
N GLU A 153 -18.83 15.82 -13.24
CA GLU A 153 -20.02 16.54 -12.76
C GLU A 153 -20.96 16.99 -13.91
N LYS A 154 -20.42 17.15 -15.12
CA LYS A 154 -21.18 17.58 -16.31
C LYS A 154 -21.81 16.42 -17.07
N PHE A 155 -21.27 15.21 -16.91
CA PHE A 155 -21.70 14.00 -17.60
C PHE A 155 -22.09 12.92 -16.58
N ALA A 156 -23.18 13.16 -15.86
CA ALA A 156 -23.67 12.26 -14.80
C ALA A 156 -23.94 10.83 -15.30
N GLU A 157 -24.24 10.65 -16.60
CA GLU A 157 -24.43 9.35 -17.23
C GLU A 157 -23.18 8.47 -17.26
N TRP A 158 -21.98 9.03 -17.04
CA TRP A 158 -20.74 8.25 -16.90
C TRP A 158 -20.67 7.52 -15.56
N GLY A 159 -21.46 7.95 -14.57
CA GLY A 159 -21.57 7.33 -13.26
C GLY A 159 -20.43 7.68 -12.32
N GLU A 160 -20.28 6.83 -11.30
CA GLU A 160 -19.39 7.08 -10.17
C GLU A 160 -17.94 6.66 -10.43
N SER A 161 -16.99 7.48 -9.98
CA SER A 161 -15.56 7.16 -10.08
C SER A 161 -15.16 6.10 -9.02
N PRO A 162 -13.97 5.48 -9.15
CA PRO A 162 -13.40 4.63 -8.11
C PRO A 162 -12.71 5.44 -7.00
N TYR A 163 -12.79 6.78 -7.01
CA TYR A 163 -12.05 7.65 -6.09
C TYR A 163 -12.94 8.15 -4.96
N TYR A 164 -12.37 8.11 -3.75
CA TYR A 164 -13.04 8.52 -2.52
C TYR A 164 -12.21 9.55 -1.78
N SER A 165 -12.88 10.51 -1.17
CA SER A 165 -12.32 11.17 0.01
C SER A 165 -12.65 10.35 1.24
N VAL A 166 -11.63 9.94 1.98
CA VAL A 166 -11.76 9.14 3.20
C VAL A 166 -11.25 9.94 4.38
N THR A 167 -12.08 10.08 5.40
CA THR A 167 -11.72 10.65 6.70
C THR A 167 -11.76 9.53 7.74
N ILE A 168 -10.67 9.34 8.47
CA ILE A 168 -10.62 8.44 9.63
C ILE A 168 -10.36 9.26 10.89
N SER A 169 -11.08 8.97 11.96
CA SER A 169 -10.95 9.69 13.24
C SER A 169 -10.91 8.72 14.41
N GLY A 170 -10.00 8.95 15.36
CA GLY A 170 -9.86 8.09 16.55
C GLY A 170 -8.85 8.64 17.55
N THR A 171 -8.88 8.10 18.76
CA THR A 171 -7.90 8.43 19.81
C THR A 171 -6.72 7.47 19.72
N LYS A 172 -5.60 7.93 19.17
CA LYS A 172 -4.45 7.10 18.75
C LYS A 172 -3.13 7.80 19.03
N THR A 173 -2.05 7.03 19.11
CA THR A 173 -0.72 7.65 19.03
C THR A 173 -0.46 8.08 17.59
N LEU A 174 0.32 9.15 17.39
CA LEU A 174 0.64 9.61 16.03
C LEU A 174 1.42 8.54 15.24
N SER A 175 2.31 7.81 15.93
CA SER A 175 3.09 6.72 15.32
C SER A 175 2.18 5.61 14.78
N GLU A 176 1.17 5.22 15.54
CA GLU A 176 0.19 4.20 15.14
C GLU A 176 -0.60 4.65 13.90
N LEU A 177 -1.15 5.86 13.91
CA LEU A 177 -1.88 6.43 12.77
C LEU A 177 -1.02 6.42 11.49
N LEU A 178 0.19 6.97 11.56
CA LEU A 178 1.08 7.07 10.39
C LEU A 178 1.49 5.69 9.88
N THR A 179 1.73 4.74 10.80
CA THR A 179 2.12 3.37 10.46
C THR A 179 0.99 2.60 9.80
N GLN A 180 -0.24 2.72 10.31
CA GLN A 180 -1.42 2.12 9.70
C GLN A 180 -1.71 2.73 8.32
N LEU A 181 -1.64 4.06 8.18
CA LEU A 181 -1.78 4.73 6.88
C LEU A 181 -0.72 4.24 5.87
N TYR A 182 0.54 4.14 6.30
CA TYR A 182 1.65 3.64 5.47
C TYR A 182 1.35 2.25 4.88
N VAL A 183 0.86 1.32 5.71
CA VAL A 183 0.54 -0.06 5.30
C VAL A 183 -0.75 -0.13 4.47
N LEU A 184 -1.79 0.62 4.84
CA LEU A 184 -3.14 0.43 4.31
C LEU A 184 -3.40 1.20 3.01
N ILE A 185 -2.82 2.38 2.80
CA ILE A 185 -3.03 3.14 1.55
C ILE A 185 -2.73 2.29 0.29
N PRO A 186 -1.61 1.55 0.19
CA PRO A 186 -1.32 0.69 -0.96
C PRO A 186 -2.31 -0.46 -1.16
N VAL A 187 -3.02 -0.89 -0.11
CA VAL A 187 -4.02 -1.98 -0.17
C VAL A 187 -5.25 -1.55 -0.95
N PHE A 188 -5.63 -0.28 -0.85
CA PHE A 188 -6.77 0.29 -1.57
C PHE A 188 -6.51 0.38 -3.08
N ASP A 189 -5.34 0.92 -3.46
CA ASP A 189 -4.96 1.09 -4.86
C ASP A 189 -4.64 -0.23 -5.56
N ASN A 190 -4.14 -1.22 -4.82
CA ASN A 190 -3.77 -2.54 -5.34
C ASN A 190 -2.75 -2.47 -6.51
N GLN A 191 -2.01 -1.38 -6.60
CA GLN A 191 -0.99 -1.11 -7.62
C GLN A 191 0.19 -0.37 -6.96
N LYS A 192 1.34 -1.05 -6.84
CA LYS A 192 2.58 -0.42 -6.35
C LYS A 192 3.41 0.07 -7.54
N HIS A 193 3.99 1.27 -7.41
CA HIS A 193 4.82 1.88 -8.44
C HIS A 193 6.26 1.33 -8.49
N TYR A 194 6.60 0.45 -7.57
CA TYR A 194 7.91 -0.17 -7.41
C TYR A 194 7.79 -1.69 -7.36
N PHE A 195 8.93 -2.38 -7.58
CA PHE A 195 8.99 -3.83 -7.54
C PHE A 195 8.86 -4.35 -6.09
N ILE A 196 7.98 -5.33 -5.88
CA ILE A 196 7.73 -5.93 -4.57
C ILE A 196 8.65 -7.15 -4.39
N GLY A 197 9.61 -7.01 -3.48
CA GLY A 197 10.58 -8.05 -3.12
C GLY A 197 10.30 -8.72 -1.77
N GLN A 198 11.26 -9.54 -1.34
CA GLN A 198 11.24 -10.22 -0.03
C GLN A 198 11.28 -9.22 1.14
N ASP A 199 11.97 -8.08 0.94
CA ASP A 199 12.10 -6.97 1.89
C ASP A 199 10.75 -6.34 2.27
N GLU A 200 9.75 -6.42 1.37
CA GLU A 200 8.40 -5.93 1.67
C GLU A 200 7.69 -6.76 2.73
N ILE A 201 8.06 -8.05 2.92
CA ILE A 201 7.53 -8.86 4.00
C ILE A 201 8.02 -8.30 5.34
N GLU A 202 9.33 -8.05 5.46
CA GLU A 202 9.92 -7.53 6.70
C GLU A 202 9.34 -6.17 7.06
N LYS A 203 9.16 -5.29 6.06
CA LYS A 203 8.47 -4.01 6.26
C LYS A 203 7.03 -4.19 6.71
N LEU A 204 6.27 -5.11 6.10
CA LEU A 204 4.89 -5.39 6.47
C LEU A 204 4.79 -5.90 7.91
N LEU A 205 5.64 -6.85 8.31
CA LEU A 205 5.65 -7.39 9.67
C LEU A 205 6.05 -6.31 10.67
N ALA A 206 7.13 -5.57 10.42
CA ALA A 206 7.60 -4.52 11.32
C ALA A 206 6.59 -3.38 11.49
N LYS A 207 5.83 -3.03 10.45
CA LYS A 207 4.80 -1.98 10.48
C LYS A 207 3.41 -2.49 10.83
N GLY A 208 3.17 -3.78 10.67
CA GLY A 208 1.94 -4.49 11.04
C GLY A 208 1.96 -4.99 12.48
N ALA A 209 3.12 -5.00 13.14
CA ALA A 209 3.29 -5.49 14.50
C ALA A 209 2.29 -4.83 15.46
N GLY A 210 1.64 -5.68 16.27
CA GLY A 210 0.66 -5.26 17.27
C GLY A 210 -0.78 -5.06 16.76
N TRP A 211 -1.05 -5.06 15.45
CA TRP A 211 -2.41 -4.87 14.94
C TRP A 211 -2.78 -5.74 13.74
N LEU A 212 -1.83 -6.10 12.87
CA LEU A 212 -2.14 -6.81 11.62
C LEU A 212 -2.52 -8.28 11.88
N ALA A 213 -1.87 -8.94 12.84
CA ALA A 213 -2.13 -10.35 13.16
C ALA A 213 -3.56 -10.60 13.69
N SER A 214 -4.11 -9.64 14.44
CA SER A 214 -5.46 -9.67 14.99
C SER A 214 -6.52 -9.04 14.07
N HIS A 215 -6.11 -8.47 12.93
CA HIS A 215 -7.05 -7.80 12.03
C HIS A 215 -7.92 -8.82 11.28
N PRO A 216 -9.27 -8.65 11.22
CA PRO A 216 -10.16 -9.60 10.54
C PRO A 216 -9.85 -9.72 9.04
N GLU A 217 -9.43 -8.63 8.40
CA GLU A 217 -9.02 -8.61 6.99
C GLU A 217 -7.52 -8.90 6.77
N LYS A 218 -6.81 -9.54 7.72
CA LYS A 218 -5.33 -9.74 7.64
C LYS A 218 -4.87 -10.41 6.36
N ASP A 219 -5.58 -11.45 5.91
CA ASP A 219 -5.30 -12.16 4.67
C ASP A 219 -5.41 -11.24 3.45
N PHE A 220 -6.48 -10.43 3.43
CA PHE A 220 -6.75 -9.53 2.32
C PHE A 220 -5.73 -8.40 2.25
N ILE A 221 -5.43 -7.78 3.40
CA ILE A 221 -4.41 -6.72 3.55
C ILE A 221 -3.06 -7.25 3.11
N THR A 222 -2.62 -8.40 3.65
CA THR A 222 -1.31 -9.01 3.35
C THR A 222 -1.20 -9.35 1.87
N ARG A 223 -2.24 -9.95 1.27
CA ARG A 223 -2.24 -10.32 -0.14
C ARG A 223 -2.11 -9.12 -1.06
N ARG A 224 -2.88 -8.05 -0.82
CA ARG A 224 -2.82 -6.83 -1.65
C ARG A 224 -1.55 -6.04 -1.42
N TYR A 225 -1.10 -5.94 -0.17
CA TYR A 225 0.17 -5.26 0.16
C TYR A 225 1.34 -5.90 -0.59
N LEU A 226 1.35 -7.24 -0.73
CA LEU A 226 2.39 -8.00 -1.44
C LEU A 226 2.09 -8.19 -2.94
N GLY A 227 1.14 -7.43 -3.50
CA GLY A 227 0.83 -7.42 -4.93
C GLY A 227 0.37 -8.77 -5.48
N HIS A 228 -0.41 -9.52 -4.71
CA HIS A 228 -0.93 -10.85 -5.06
C HIS A 228 0.14 -11.91 -5.34
N ARG A 229 1.38 -11.72 -4.88
CA ARG A 229 2.44 -12.73 -5.00
C ARG A 229 2.21 -13.86 -3.99
N THR A 230 1.62 -14.97 -4.45
CA THR A 230 1.25 -16.12 -3.60
C THR A 230 2.38 -16.63 -2.72
N SER A 231 3.63 -16.66 -3.21
CA SER A 231 4.79 -17.11 -2.44
C SER A 231 5.12 -16.17 -1.27
N LEU A 232 5.08 -14.86 -1.50
CA LEU A 232 5.34 -13.86 -0.46
C LEU A 232 4.19 -13.82 0.54
N PHE A 233 2.94 -13.90 0.05
CA PHE A 233 1.74 -13.97 0.87
C PHE A 233 1.79 -15.15 1.85
N ARG A 234 2.07 -16.36 1.38
CA ARG A 234 2.16 -17.55 2.26
C ARG A 234 3.25 -17.41 3.33
N GLN A 235 4.41 -16.87 2.97
CA GLN A 235 5.52 -16.65 3.91
C GLN A 235 5.21 -15.56 4.95
N ALA A 236 4.50 -14.50 4.55
CA ALA A 236 4.09 -13.46 5.47
C ALA A 236 3.01 -13.97 6.44
N LEU A 237 2.02 -14.70 5.94
CA LEU A 237 0.94 -15.23 6.75
C LEU A 237 1.42 -16.27 7.77
N SER A 238 2.35 -17.16 7.41
CA SER A 238 2.90 -18.12 8.36
C SER A 238 3.56 -17.41 9.56
N ARG A 239 4.32 -16.35 9.31
CA ARG A 239 4.97 -15.56 10.36
C ARG A 239 3.98 -14.76 11.21
N LEU A 240 2.89 -14.26 10.63
CA LEU A 240 1.84 -13.54 11.37
C LEU A 240 1.07 -14.46 12.33
N VAL A 241 0.96 -15.75 12.02
CA VAL A 241 0.30 -16.75 12.88
C VAL A 241 1.26 -17.26 13.96
N GLU A 242 2.55 -17.39 13.65
CA GLU A 242 3.59 -17.77 14.64
C GLU A 242 3.83 -16.72 15.74
N GLU A 243 3.37 -15.46 15.57
CA GLU A 243 3.46 -14.38 16.57
C GLU A 243 2.29 -14.36 17.60
N GLU A 244 1.35 -15.31 17.54
CA GLU A 244 0.34 -15.47 18.59
C GLU A 244 1.00 -16.07 19.86
N PRO A 245 0.89 -15.45 21.05
CA PRO A 245 1.30 -16.11 22.28
C PRO A 245 0.40 -17.34 22.50
N ASP A 246 1.07 -18.47 22.68
CA ASP A 246 0.52 -19.82 22.81
C ASP A 246 -0.46 -19.91 23.99
N ASP A 247 -1.76 -19.79 23.71
CA ASP A 247 -2.84 -20.32 24.54
C ASP A 247 -3.55 -21.43 23.74
N ALA A 248 -3.33 -22.66 24.19
CA ALA A 248 -3.76 -23.93 23.61
C ALA A 248 -5.24 -23.99 23.19
N VAL A 249 -5.57 -24.68 22.07
CA VAL A 249 -6.12 -26.07 22.05
C VAL A 249 -6.00 -26.70 20.65
N GLU A 250 -5.88 -28.03 20.64
CA GLU A 250 -5.75 -29.00 19.53
C GLU A 250 -6.90 -29.09 18.51
N ASP A 251 -6.50 -29.62 17.35
CA ASP A 251 -7.18 -30.47 16.38
C ASP A 251 -8.37 -29.98 15.55
N GLY A 252 -8.14 -30.04 14.24
CA GLY A 252 -9.13 -29.88 13.19
C GLY A 252 -8.51 -30.06 11.81
N GLU A 253 -7.94 -31.24 11.54
CA GLU A 253 -7.64 -31.69 10.18
C GLU A 253 -8.90 -31.55 9.31
N THR A 254 -9.00 -30.46 8.57
CA THR A 254 -10.02 -30.29 7.53
C THR A 254 -9.32 -30.40 6.19
N GLN A 255 -9.31 -31.61 5.66
CA GLN A 255 -9.08 -31.85 4.25
C GLN A 255 -10.15 -31.09 3.45
N ALA A 256 -9.72 -30.14 2.62
CA ALA A 256 -10.55 -29.47 1.62
C ALA A 256 -9.93 -29.67 0.22
N PRO A 257 -10.75 -29.73 -0.84
CA PRO A 257 -10.72 -30.82 -1.82
C PRO A 257 -9.70 -30.63 -2.93
N VAL A 258 -9.14 -31.76 -3.40
CA VAL A 258 -8.16 -31.87 -4.50
C VAL A 258 -8.83 -31.81 -5.89
N GLU A 259 -10.11 -31.45 -5.99
CA GLU A 259 -10.88 -31.60 -7.24
C GLU A 259 -11.25 -30.31 -8.01
N GLU A 260 -10.78 -29.13 -7.60
CA GLU A 260 -10.97 -27.88 -8.39
C GLU A 260 -9.71 -27.46 -9.20
N ALA A 261 -8.66 -28.27 -9.21
CA ALA A 261 -7.41 -27.96 -9.92
C ALA A 261 -7.47 -28.21 -11.45
N LEU A 262 -8.61 -28.61 -12.02
CA LEU A 262 -8.72 -29.02 -13.43
C LEU A 262 -9.44 -28.04 -14.37
N GLU A 263 -10.00 -26.93 -13.88
CA GLU A 263 -10.70 -25.96 -14.73
C GLU A 263 -10.22 -24.51 -14.59
N ILE A 264 -8.94 -24.29 -14.28
CA ILE A 264 -8.33 -22.97 -14.53
C ILE A 264 -7.88 -22.95 -15.99
N PRO A 265 -8.51 -22.18 -16.89
CA PRO A 265 -8.04 -22.07 -18.26
C PRO A 265 -6.60 -21.55 -18.22
N LEU A 266 -5.69 -22.30 -18.84
CA LEU A 266 -4.28 -21.94 -18.90
C LEU A 266 -4.15 -20.51 -19.39
N SER A 267 -3.47 -19.66 -18.60
CA SER A 267 -3.21 -18.28 -19.02
C SER A 267 -2.43 -18.28 -20.35
N LEU A 268 -2.60 -17.24 -21.17
CA LEU A 268 -1.85 -17.10 -22.43
C LEU A 268 -0.33 -17.19 -22.21
N ASN A 269 0.17 -16.75 -21.06
CA ASN A 269 1.58 -16.86 -20.69
C ASN A 269 2.02 -18.34 -20.50
N GLN A 270 1.21 -19.14 -19.81
CA GLN A 270 1.46 -20.57 -19.62
C GLN A 270 1.33 -21.35 -20.93
N GLN A 271 0.32 -21.05 -21.75
CA GLN A 271 0.17 -21.65 -23.09
C GLN A 271 1.40 -21.35 -23.95
N ARG A 272 1.85 -20.10 -23.98
CA ARG A 272 3.06 -19.68 -24.70
C ARG A 272 4.31 -20.42 -24.23
N HIS A 273 4.52 -20.55 -22.92
CA HIS A 273 5.66 -21.32 -22.40
C HIS A 273 5.57 -22.80 -22.79
N GLY A 274 4.38 -23.40 -22.73
CA GLY A 274 4.14 -24.78 -23.19
C GLY A 274 4.46 -24.97 -24.67
N THR A 275 4.02 -24.04 -25.54
CA THR A 275 4.33 -24.07 -26.98
C THR A 275 5.83 -23.94 -27.25
N VAL A 276 6.51 -23.02 -26.56
CA VAL A 276 7.97 -22.85 -26.71
C VAL A 276 8.71 -24.13 -26.30
N LEU A 277 8.35 -24.74 -25.17
CA LEU A 277 8.93 -26.01 -24.74
C LEU A 277 8.67 -27.14 -25.74
N ALA A 278 7.46 -27.24 -26.28
CA ALA A 278 7.12 -28.24 -27.29
C ALA A 278 7.92 -28.05 -28.59
N ALA A 279 8.10 -26.80 -29.05
CA ALA A 279 8.92 -26.48 -30.21
C ALA A 279 10.41 -26.82 -29.98
N LEU A 280 10.95 -26.48 -28.80
CA LEU A 280 12.31 -26.83 -28.42
C LEU A 280 12.51 -28.35 -28.37
N ARG A 281 11.54 -29.10 -27.82
CA ARG A 281 11.55 -30.57 -27.83
C ARG A 281 11.55 -31.13 -29.25
N ALA A 282 10.69 -30.61 -30.12
CA ALA A 282 10.60 -31.05 -31.51
C ALA A 282 11.88 -30.76 -32.30
N SER A 283 12.58 -29.66 -31.97
CA SER A 283 13.86 -29.32 -32.59
C SER A 283 15.05 -30.14 -32.10
N GLY A 284 14.92 -30.88 -30.98
CA GLY A 284 16.02 -31.64 -30.39
C GLY A 284 17.15 -30.77 -29.81
N ALA A 285 16.87 -29.51 -29.47
CA ALA A 285 17.86 -28.59 -28.95
C ALA A 285 18.45 -29.07 -27.62
N LYS A 286 19.80 -29.13 -27.54
CA LYS A 286 20.56 -29.51 -26.32
C LYS A 286 21.05 -28.33 -25.50
N SER A 287 21.03 -27.13 -26.08
CA SER A 287 21.39 -25.89 -25.42
C SER A 287 20.41 -24.80 -25.88
N VAL A 288 19.97 -23.98 -24.94
CA VAL A 288 18.95 -22.94 -25.18
C VAL A 288 19.45 -21.65 -24.56
N LEU A 289 19.41 -20.57 -25.34
CA LEU A 289 19.72 -19.21 -24.89
C LEU A 289 18.41 -18.45 -24.71
N ASP A 290 18.08 -18.07 -23.48
CA ASP A 290 16.87 -17.31 -23.14
C ASP A 290 17.19 -15.81 -23.08
N LEU A 291 16.94 -15.10 -24.19
CA LEU A 291 17.16 -13.66 -24.29
C LEU A 291 15.95 -12.89 -23.74
N GLY A 292 16.16 -12.13 -22.67
CA GLY A 292 15.07 -11.42 -21.98
C GLY A 292 14.35 -12.29 -20.95
N CYS A 293 15.09 -13.14 -20.24
CA CYS A 293 14.54 -14.18 -19.36
C CYS A 293 13.73 -13.68 -18.13
N GLY A 294 13.76 -12.38 -17.82
CA GLY A 294 13.00 -11.79 -16.72
C GLY A 294 13.24 -12.52 -15.38
N GLU A 295 12.16 -12.95 -14.72
CA GLU A 295 12.19 -13.74 -13.47
C GLU A 295 12.56 -15.24 -13.67
N GLY A 296 13.06 -15.62 -14.86
CA GLY A 296 13.53 -16.98 -15.17
C GLY A 296 12.44 -18.05 -15.15
N LYS A 297 11.20 -17.71 -15.52
CA LYS A 297 10.06 -18.65 -15.49
C LYS A 297 10.22 -19.76 -16.53
N LEU A 298 10.65 -19.43 -17.76
CA LEU A 298 10.93 -20.41 -18.81
C LEU A 298 12.16 -21.25 -18.46
N LEU A 299 13.21 -20.62 -17.91
CA LEU A 299 14.40 -21.32 -17.42
C LEU A 299 14.08 -22.38 -16.37
N ARG A 300 13.20 -22.08 -15.39
CA ARG A 300 12.75 -23.07 -14.41
C ARG A 300 12.09 -24.28 -15.06
N ALA A 301 11.26 -24.06 -16.08
CA ALA A 301 10.62 -25.14 -16.82
C ALA A 301 11.62 -25.96 -17.66
N LEU A 302 12.61 -25.30 -18.28
CA LEU A 302 13.69 -25.97 -19.02
C LEU A 302 14.61 -26.80 -18.10
N VAL A 303 14.86 -26.32 -16.87
CA VAL A 303 15.65 -27.08 -15.87
C VAL A 303 14.89 -28.29 -15.35
N ALA A 304 13.57 -28.16 -15.17
CA ALA A 304 12.71 -29.29 -14.78
C ALA A 304 12.61 -30.35 -15.90
N ASP A 305 12.71 -29.93 -17.16
CA ASP A 305 12.73 -30.79 -18.35
C ASP A 305 14.17 -31.04 -18.84
N ARG A 306 15.08 -31.39 -17.92
CA ARG A 306 16.46 -31.73 -18.25
C ARG A 306 16.50 -33.01 -19.10
N ARG A 307 17.09 -32.89 -20.29
CA ARG A 307 17.39 -33.99 -21.23
C ARG A 307 18.86 -34.00 -21.57
#